data_AF-A0A6P7MSI4-F1
#
_entry.id   AF-A0A6P7MSI4-F1
#
_cell.length_a   1.000
_cell.length_b   1.000
_cell.length_c   1.000
_cell.angle_alpha   90.00
_cell.angle_beta   90.00
_cell.angle_gamma   90.00
#
_symmetry.space_group_name_H-M   'P 1'
#
loop_
_entity.id
_entity.type
_entity.pdbx_description
1 polymer ?
#
loop_
_entity_poly.entity_id
_entity_poly.type
_entity_poly.pdbx_seq_one_letter_code
_entity_poly.pdbx_strand_id
1 'polypeptide(L)'
;MSEGKKMTSSRRHHLKSMMLQIAAAWIEQEKKDVEEAREAHVAENCPAPDLSGDHAALMEVCKKLQAAIDKIDEARYDAESKVQKTDKEIEDLKLKVIELAGVKKPALKKVRMSADAMLQALLGGKHKVTMDLRANLKQVKKEVKEEPTEAVGDWRKNIEDKADRKKMFETS
;
A
#
# COMPACT_ATOMS: atom_id res chain seq x y z
N MET A 1 -22.98 -5.91 -36.09
CA MET A 1 -22.27 -5.30 -34.94
C MET A 1 -21.56 -6.43 -34.21
N SER A 2 -20.26 -6.64 -34.46
CA SER A 2 -19.51 -7.71 -33.80
C SER A 2 -19.41 -7.42 -32.30
N GLU A 3 -20.08 -8.20 -31.47
CA GLU A 3 -19.88 -8.18 -30.02
C GLU A 3 -18.45 -8.68 -29.72
N GLY A 4 -17.48 -7.77 -29.74
CA GLY A 4 -16.10 -8.06 -29.40
C GLY A 4 -16.04 -8.66 -28.00
N LYS A 5 -15.28 -9.75 -27.85
CA LYS A 5 -15.12 -10.50 -26.61
C LYS A 5 -14.71 -9.55 -25.48
N LYS A 6 -15.59 -9.33 -24.51
CA LYS A 6 -15.36 -8.43 -23.37
C LYS A 6 -14.10 -8.88 -22.62
N MET A 7 -13.26 -7.91 -22.23
CA MET A 7 -12.04 -8.12 -21.43
C MET A 7 -12.29 -9.10 -20.28
N THR A 8 -11.35 -10.00 -20.00
CA THR A 8 -11.50 -10.93 -18.88
C THR A 8 -11.51 -10.17 -17.54
N SER A 9 -12.21 -10.71 -16.54
CA SER A 9 -12.25 -10.08 -15.20
C SER A 9 -10.85 -9.94 -14.59
N SER A 10 -10.02 -10.98 -14.75
CA SER A 10 -8.62 -10.97 -14.30
C SER A 10 -7.83 -9.81 -14.90
N ARG A 11 -7.93 -9.57 -16.21
CA ARG A 11 -7.23 -8.45 -16.85
C ARG A 11 -7.76 -7.09 -16.37
N ARG A 12 -9.06 -6.92 -16.16
CA ARG A 12 -9.62 -5.69 -15.56
C ARG A 12 -9.09 -5.43 -14.15
N HIS A 13 -9.03 -6.45 -13.30
CA HIS A 13 -8.50 -6.32 -11.95
C HIS A 13 -7.01 -5.99 -11.95
N HIS A 14 -6.23 -6.64 -12.80
CA HIS A 14 -4.82 -6.33 -12.96
C HIS A 14 -4.60 -4.88 -13.37
N LEU A 15 -5.33 -4.39 -14.37
CA LEU A 15 -5.25 -2.98 -14.79
C LEU A 15 -5.66 -2.01 -13.67
N LYS A 16 -6.74 -2.29 -12.94
CA LYS A 16 -7.13 -1.48 -11.77
C LYS A 16 -6.02 -1.45 -10.71
N SER A 17 -5.39 -2.59 -10.43
CA SER A 17 -4.26 -2.66 -9.50
C SER A 17 -3.08 -1.81 -9.97
N MET A 18 -2.71 -1.89 -11.25
CA MET A 18 -1.64 -1.05 -11.81
C MET A 18 -1.96 0.44 -11.76
N MET A 19 -3.20 0.82 -12.08
CA MET A 19 -3.63 2.22 -11.96
C MET A 19 -3.51 2.74 -10.52
N LEU A 20 -3.93 1.94 -9.53
CA LEU A 20 -3.81 2.33 -8.12
C LEU A 20 -2.35 2.41 -7.66
N GLN A 21 -1.47 1.53 -8.15
CA GLN A 21 -0.04 1.59 -7.87
C GLN A 21 0.59 2.87 -8.42
N ILE A 22 0.27 3.24 -9.66
CA ILE A 22 0.74 4.49 -10.27
C ILE A 22 0.19 5.71 -9.52
N ALA A 23 -1.11 5.71 -9.21
CA ALA A 23 -1.73 6.80 -8.46
C ALA A 23 -1.11 6.97 -7.08
N ALA A 24 -0.77 5.88 -6.38
CA ALA A 24 -0.07 5.96 -5.09
C ALA A 24 1.31 6.60 -5.23
N ALA A 25 2.07 6.25 -6.28
CA ALA A 25 3.36 6.87 -6.56
C ALA A 25 3.23 8.37 -6.87
N TRP A 26 2.20 8.77 -7.63
CA TRP A 26 1.94 10.18 -7.92
C TRP A 26 1.55 10.98 -6.68
N ILE A 27 0.75 10.41 -5.78
CA ILE A 27 0.41 11.07 -4.50
C ILE A 27 1.67 11.26 -3.64
N GLU A 28 2.60 10.31 -3.65
CA GLU A 28 3.87 10.47 -2.92
C GLU A 28 4.75 11.54 -3.56
N GLN A 29 4.81 11.60 -4.88
CA GLN A 29 5.56 12.65 -5.59
C GLN A 29 4.95 14.03 -5.33
N GLU A 30 3.63 14.18 -5.46
CA GLU A 30 2.92 15.44 -5.20
C GLU A 30 3.18 15.95 -3.78
N LYS A 31 3.24 15.07 -2.77
CA LYS A 31 3.60 15.47 -1.41
C LYS A 31 5.00 16.08 -1.32
N LYS A 32 5.99 15.49 -2.01
CA LYS A 32 7.35 16.02 -2.06
C LYS A 32 7.38 17.37 -2.76
N ASP A 33 6.71 17.47 -3.91
CA ASP A 33 6.63 18.71 -4.68
C ASP A 33 5.96 19.84 -3.88
N VAL A 34 4.93 19.53 -3.08
CA VAL A 34 4.26 20.49 -2.19
C VAL A 34 5.18 20.93 -1.05
N GLU A 35 5.97 20.02 -0.46
CA GLU A 35 6.95 20.36 0.57
C GLU A 35 8.06 21.25 0.01
N GLU A 36 8.61 20.92 -1.17
CA GLU A 36 9.61 21.72 -1.86
C GLU A 36 9.07 23.11 -2.24
N ALA A 37 7.85 23.18 -2.79
CA ALA A 37 7.20 24.45 -3.11
C ALA A 37 6.95 25.30 -1.85
N ARG A 38 6.59 24.67 -0.72
CA ARG A 38 6.45 25.36 0.57
C ARG A 38 7.77 25.92 1.05
N GLU A 39 8.85 25.14 1.00
CA GLU A 39 10.19 25.59 1.39
C GLU A 39 10.67 26.75 0.52
N ALA A 40 10.52 26.65 -0.80
CA ALA A 40 10.85 27.72 -1.74
C ALA A 40 10.05 29.00 -1.45
N HIS A 41 8.73 28.87 -1.21
CA HIS A 41 7.87 30.00 -0.90
C HIS A 41 8.26 30.69 0.42
N VAL A 42 8.60 29.92 1.46
CA VAL A 42 9.06 30.46 2.74
C VAL A 42 10.42 31.14 2.60
N ALA A 43 11.34 30.55 1.82
CA ALA A 43 12.67 31.14 1.58
C ALA A 43 12.58 32.50 0.87
N GLU A 44 11.65 32.66 -0.07
CA GLU A 44 11.43 33.93 -0.77
C GLU A 44 10.73 34.98 0.11
N ASN A 45 9.68 34.58 0.83
CA ASN A 45 8.80 35.53 1.54
C ASN A 45 9.20 35.79 2.99
N CYS A 46 10.00 34.91 3.59
CA CYS A 46 10.47 35.03 4.97
C CYS A 46 11.94 34.57 5.08
N PRO A 47 12.87 35.28 4.42
CA PRO A 47 14.29 35.01 4.57
C PRO A 47 14.76 35.29 6.00
N ALA A 48 15.85 34.65 6.41
CA ALA A 48 16.44 34.90 7.72
C ALA A 48 16.80 36.39 7.87
N PRO A 49 16.38 37.05 8.96
CA PRO A 49 16.66 38.46 9.16
C PRO A 49 18.16 38.68 9.33
N ASP A 50 18.67 39.74 8.72
CA ASP A 50 20.04 40.17 8.94
C ASP A 50 20.18 40.78 10.33
N LEU A 51 20.98 40.13 11.17
CA LEU A 51 21.29 40.57 12.53
C LEU A 51 22.67 41.24 12.62
N SER A 52 23.35 41.43 11.49
CA SER A 52 24.61 42.15 11.43
C SER A 52 24.33 43.66 11.30
N GLY A 53 24.32 44.35 12.44
CA GLY A 53 24.03 45.78 12.48
C GLY A 53 24.34 46.41 13.82
N ASP A 54 24.35 47.74 13.86
CA ASP A 54 24.40 48.48 15.11
C ASP A 54 23.03 48.45 15.83
N HIS A 55 22.98 48.96 17.06
CA HIS A 55 21.76 48.95 17.86
C HIS A 55 20.57 49.63 17.16
N ALA A 56 20.81 50.72 16.43
CA ALA A 56 19.78 51.44 15.71
C ALA A 56 19.21 50.62 14.53
N ALA A 57 20.08 50.00 13.73
CA ALA A 57 19.67 49.12 12.63
C ALA A 57 18.85 47.93 13.13
N LEU A 58 19.27 47.29 14.23
CA LEU A 58 18.54 46.17 14.83
C LEU A 58 17.15 46.58 15.35
N MET A 59 17.04 47.75 15.98
CA MET A 59 15.75 48.28 16.41
C MET A 59 14.78 48.54 15.25
N GLU A 60 15.28 49.01 14.10
CA GLU A 60 14.47 49.19 12.90
C GLU A 60 14.01 47.85 12.29
N VAL A 61 14.86 46.82 12.30
CA VAL A 61 14.46 45.46 11.90
C VAL A 61 13.35 44.93 12.80
N CYS A 62 13.47 45.07 14.12
CA CYS A 62 12.42 44.63 15.06
C CYS A 62 11.06 45.31 14.80
N LYS A 63 11.06 46.63 14.56
CA LYS A 63 9.81 47.36 14.23
C LYS A 63 9.19 46.89 12.92
N LYS A 64 10.01 46.66 11.89
CA LYS A 64 9.54 46.15 10.59
C LYS A 64 8.94 44.75 10.72
N LEU A 65 9.58 43.87 11.50
CA LEU A 65 9.06 42.53 11.77
C LEU A 65 7.72 42.59 12.50
N GLN A 66 7.57 43.45 13.51
CA GLN A 66 6.29 43.60 14.21
C GLN A 66 5.16 44.04 13.26
N ALA A 67 5.41 45.06 12.43
CA ALA A 67 4.43 45.52 11.46
C ALA A 67 4.08 44.45 10.41
N ALA A 68 5.07 43.64 10.00
CA ALA A 68 4.84 42.53 9.09
C ALA A 68 4.01 41.41 9.74
N ILE A 69 4.26 41.08 11.01
CA ILE A 69 3.49 40.08 11.77
C ILE A 69 2.02 40.45 11.81
N ASP A 70 1.70 41.70 12.16
CA ASP A 70 0.31 42.16 12.28
C ASP A 70 -0.43 42.00 10.94
N LYS A 71 0.21 42.41 9.83
CA LYS A 71 -0.35 42.26 8.48
C LYS A 71 -0.49 40.81 8.03
N ILE A 72 0.49 39.96 8.35
CA ILE A 72 0.48 38.54 7.99
C ILE A 72 -0.61 37.81 8.77
N ASP A 73 -0.80 38.11 10.06
CA ASP A 73 -1.84 37.47 10.86
C ASP A 73 -3.25 37.87 10.40
N GLU A 74 -3.45 39.12 10.00
CA GLU A 74 -4.70 39.55 9.37
C GLU A 74 -4.98 38.76 8.08
N ALA A 75 -3.98 38.64 7.19
CA ALA A 75 -4.12 37.84 5.97
C ALA A 75 -4.35 36.35 6.27
N ARG A 76 -3.71 35.80 7.31
CA ARG A 76 -3.91 34.42 7.78
C ARG A 76 -5.34 34.21 8.26
N TYR A 77 -5.88 35.16 9.04
CA TYR A 77 -7.26 35.11 9.54
C TYR A 77 -8.28 35.10 8.39
N ASP A 78 -8.10 35.95 7.39
CA ASP A 78 -8.97 35.99 6.21
C ASP A 78 -8.90 34.70 5.38
N ALA A 79 -7.68 34.16 5.20
CA ALA A 79 -7.49 32.89 4.52
C ALA A 79 -8.18 31.74 5.29
N GLU A 80 -8.00 31.68 6.60
CA GLU A 80 -8.65 30.69 7.47
C GLU A 80 -10.17 30.80 7.40
N SER A 81 -10.74 32.01 7.42
CA SER A 81 -12.18 32.23 7.27
C SER A 81 -12.71 31.70 5.93
N LYS A 82 -11.96 31.87 4.83
CA LYS A 82 -12.33 31.33 3.52
C LYS A 82 -12.30 29.80 3.51
N VAL A 83 -11.25 29.19 4.07
CA VAL A 83 -11.14 27.72 4.20
C VAL A 83 -12.30 27.15 5.00
N GLN A 84 -12.64 27.76 6.15
CA GLN A 84 -13.77 27.32 6.97
C GLN A 84 -15.11 27.41 6.23
N LYS A 85 -15.31 28.43 5.38
CA LYS A 85 -16.53 28.55 4.56
C LYS A 85 -16.59 27.43 3.51
N THR A 86 -15.47 27.15 2.83
CA THR A 86 -15.41 26.07 1.84
C THR A 86 -15.57 24.70 2.49
N ASP A 87 -15.03 24.48 3.69
CA ASP A 87 -15.18 23.21 4.40
C ASP A 87 -16.64 22.96 4.79
N LYS A 88 -17.34 23.98 5.32
CA LYS A 88 -18.77 23.91 5.60
C LYS A 88 -19.59 23.59 4.35
N GLU A 89 -19.28 24.23 3.23
CA GLU A 89 -19.95 23.94 1.96
C GLU A 89 -19.71 22.48 1.51
N ILE A 90 -18.47 21.98 1.64
CA ILE A 90 -18.13 20.59 1.33
C ILE A 90 -18.89 19.62 2.24
N GLU A 91 -19.02 19.91 3.54
CA GLU A 91 -19.79 19.11 4.49
C GLU A 91 -21.27 19.04 4.12
N ASP A 92 -21.88 20.19 3.82
CA ASP A 92 -23.27 20.28 3.39
C ASP A 92 -23.51 19.50 2.09
N LEU A 93 -22.58 19.62 1.13
CA LEU A 93 -22.66 18.88 -0.13
C LEU A 93 -22.49 17.38 0.09
N LYS A 94 -21.56 16.94 0.96
CA LYS A 94 -21.41 15.54 1.33
C LYS A 94 -22.68 14.98 1.95
N LEU A 95 -23.34 15.73 2.84
CA LEU A 95 -24.61 15.33 3.44
C LEU A 95 -25.70 15.17 2.37
N LYS A 96 -25.87 16.15 1.48
CA LYS A 96 -26.82 16.07 0.37
C LYS A 96 -26.56 14.86 -0.53
N VAL A 97 -25.30 14.54 -0.81
CA VAL A 97 -24.93 13.34 -1.59
C VAL A 97 -25.38 12.08 -0.87
N ILE A 98 -25.21 11.99 0.45
CA ILE A 98 -25.66 10.84 1.26
C ILE A 98 -27.19 10.71 1.24
N GLU A 99 -27.91 11.83 1.38
CA GLU A 99 -29.37 11.86 1.33
C GLU A 99 -29.90 11.40 -0.04
N LEU A 100 -29.34 11.93 -1.13
CA LEU A 100 -29.72 11.58 -2.51
C LEU A 100 -29.34 10.15 -2.88
N ALA A 101 -28.20 9.65 -2.42
CA ALA A 101 -27.80 8.26 -2.64
C ALA A 101 -28.73 7.26 -1.92
N GLY A 102 -29.57 7.76 -0.99
CA GLY A 102 -30.37 6.98 -0.07
C GLY A 102 -29.48 6.37 1.00
N VAL A 103 -29.82 6.59 2.27
CA VAL A 103 -29.14 5.92 3.39
C VAL A 103 -29.29 4.41 3.18
N LYS A 104 -28.25 3.75 2.66
CA LYS A 104 -28.14 2.30 2.70
C LYS A 104 -28.01 1.93 4.16
N LYS A 105 -29.15 1.77 4.84
CA LYS A 105 -29.22 1.22 6.19
C LYS A 105 -28.30 -0.01 6.16
N PRO A 106 -27.17 -0.03 6.89
CA PRO A 106 -26.30 -1.18 6.89
C PRO A 106 -27.20 -2.35 7.23
N ALA A 107 -27.38 -3.29 6.28
CA ALA A 107 -28.25 -4.42 6.53
C ALA A 107 -27.75 -5.03 7.83
N LEU A 108 -28.63 -5.15 8.83
CA LEU A 108 -28.32 -5.77 10.11
C LEU A 108 -27.94 -7.23 9.81
N LYS A 109 -26.69 -7.44 9.39
CA LYS A 109 -26.12 -8.75 9.17
C LYS A 109 -25.99 -9.33 10.56
N LYS A 110 -26.71 -10.42 10.82
CA LYS A 110 -26.56 -11.21 12.03
C LYS A 110 -25.15 -11.81 12.01
N VAL A 111 -24.17 -11.06 12.51
CA VAL A 111 -22.79 -11.51 12.64
C VAL A 111 -22.79 -12.57 13.74
N ARG A 112 -22.77 -13.83 13.34
CA ARG A 112 -22.42 -14.92 14.24
C ARG A 112 -20.93 -14.78 14.56
N MET A 113 -20.53 -15.11 15.80
CA MET A 113 -19.11 -15.11 16.17
C MET A 113 -18.28 -15.81 15.08
N SER A 114 -17.21 -15.16 14.61
CA SER A 114 -16.32 -15.78 13.63
C SER A 114 -15.69 -17.04 14.24
N ALA A 115 -15.37 -18.01 13.40
CA ALA A 115 -14.70 -19.24 13.85
C ALA A 115 -13.41 -18.91 14.64
N ASP A 116 -12.66 -17.88 14.21
CA ASP A 116 -11.46 -17.40 14.90
C ASP A 116 -11.75 -16.84 16.30
N ALA A 117 -12.81 -16.04 16.46
CA ALA A 117 -13.18 -15.50 17.76
C ALA A 117 -13.66 -16.60 18.72
N MET A 118 -14.37 -17.59 18.19
CA MET A 118 -14.82 -18.75 18.97
C MET A 118 -13.65 -19.67 19.35
N LEU A 119 -12.72 -19.93 18.42
CA LEU A 119 -11.55 -20.76 18.68
C LEU A 119 -10.56 -20.10 19.64
N GLN A 120 -10.34 -18.78 19.54
CA GLN A 120 -9.49 -18.05 20.47
C GLN A 120 -10.08 -18.03 21.88
N ALA A 121 -11.40 -17.93 22.02
CA ALA A 121 -12.08 -17.99 23.30
C ALA A 121 -12.06 -19.40 23.94
N LEU A 122 -12.15 -20.45 23.12
CA LEU A 122 -12.16 -21.85 23.61
C LEU A 122 -10.77 -22.45 23.83
N LEU A 123 -9.78 -22.06 23.03
CA LEU A 123 -8.44 -22.68 23.00
C LEU A 123 -7.32 -21.74 23.45
N GLY A 124 -7.65 -20.50 23.78
CA GLY A 124 -6.68 -19.50 24.27
C GLY A 124 -5.61 -19.13 23.24
N GLY A 125 -4.50 -18.56 23.71
CA GLY A 125 -3.42 -18.02 22.86
C GLY A 125 -2.53 -19.05 22.16
N LYS A 126 -2.67 -20.35 22.47
CA LYS A 126 -1.77 -21.40 21.95
C LYS A 126 -2.03 -21.76 20.48
N HIS A 127 -3.24 -21.48 19.98
CA HIS A 127 -3.63 -21.68 18.58
C HIS A 127 -4.03 -20.36 17.93
N LYS A 128 -3.09 -19.42 17.82
CA LYS A 128 -3.22 -18.25 16.95
C LYS A 128 -2.94 -18.67 15.51
N VAL A 129 -3.86 -19.44 14.91
CA VAL A 129 -3.85 -19.69 13.48
C VAL A 129 -4.46 -18.46 12.83
N THR A 130 -3.62 -17.54 12.33
CA THR A 130 -4.12 -16.51 11.43
C THR A 130 -4.66 -17.24 10.21
N MET A 131 -5.99 -17.24 10.01
CA MET A 131 -6.61 -17.76 8.77
C MET A 131 -6.38 -16.80 7.60
N ASP A 132 -5.20 -16.19 7.54
CA ASP A 132 -4.70 -15.55 6.34
C ASP A 132 -4.53 -16.64 5.29
N LEU A 133 -5.32 -16.57 4.23
CA LEU A 133 -5.23 -17.46 3.08
C LEU A 133 -3.78 -17.54 2.53
N ARG A 134 -2.99 -16.50 2.80
CA ARG A 134 -1.59 -16.35 2.40
C ARG A 134 -0.61 -17.14 3.28
N ALA A 135 -0.93 -17.40 4.55
CA ALA A 135 -0.04 -18.08 5.50
C ALA A 135 -0.08 -19.61 5.38
N ASN A 136 -1.18 -20.18 4.88
CA ASN A 136 -1.36 -21.63 4.70
C ASN A 136 -0.88 -22.15 3.32
N LEU A 137 -0.46 -21.27 2.42
CA LEU A 137 0.13 -21.66 1.14
C LEU A 137 1.63 -21.88 1.34
N LYS A 138 2.13 -23.09 1.01
CA LYS A 138 3.57 -23.38 1.01
C LYS A 138 4.30 -22.33 0.16
N GLN A 139 5.07 -21.43 0.79
CA GLN A 139 6.07 -20.65 0.09
C GLN A 139 7.12 -21.62 -0.45
N VAL A 140 7.17 -21.79 -1.77
CA VAL A 140 8.33 -22.40 -2.41
C VAL A 140 9.48 -21.41 -2.22
N LYS A 141 10.28 -21.64 -1.18
CA LYS A 141 11.58 -21.00 -1.03
C LYS A 141 12.36 -21.28 -2.30
N LYS A 142 12.56 -20.25 -3.13
CA LYS A 142 13.56 -20.26 -4.19
C LYS A 142 14.92 -20.07 -3.53
N GLU A 143 15.27 -20.99 -2.63
CA GLU A 143 16.63 -21.12 -2.11
C GLU A 143 17.41 -21.92 -3.15
N VAL A 144 18.52 -21.32 -3.58
CA VAL A 144 19.50 -21.95 -4.45
C VAL A 144 19.92 -23.27 -3.81
N LYS A 145 19.73 -24.32 -4.60
CA LYS A 145 19.96 -25.72 -4.30
C LYS A 145 21.45 -25.95 -4.02
N GLU A 146 21.85 -26.10 -2.76
CA GLU A 146 22.96 -27.01 -2.43
C GLU A 146 22.33 -28.38 -2.16
N GLU A 147 22.54 -29.31 -3.08
CA GLU A 147 22.08 -30.70 -2.99
C GLU A 147 22.93 -31.50 -1.98
N PRO A 148 22.34 -32.39 -1.17
CA PRO A 148 22.96 -33.66 -0.84
C PRO A 148 22.52 -34.69 -1.90
N THR A 149 23.44 -35.00 -2.80
CA THR A 149 23.32 -35.91 -3.94
C THR A 149 23.39 -37.39 -3.55
N GLU A 150 22.50 -37.92 -2.70
CA GLU A 150 22.60 -39.35 -2.32
C GLU A 150 21.31 -40.17 -2.26
N ALA A 151 20.13 -39.63 -2.61
CA ALA A 151 18.87 -40.36 -2.44
C ALA A 151 18.01 -40.55 -3.70
N VAL A 152 18.62 -40.62 -4.88
CA VAL A 152 17.93 -41.12 -6.10
C VAL A 152 18.77 -42.24 -6.70
N GLY A 153 18.62 -43.43 -6.13
CA GLY A 153 19.22 -44.66 -6.62
C GLY A 153 18.75 -44.99 -8.04
N ASP A 154 19.71 -45.30 -8.90
CA ASP A 154 19.55 -45.59 -10.32
C ASP A 154 18.71 -46.86 -10.57
N TRP A 155 17.54 -46.70 -11.21
CA TRP A 155 16.64 -47.79 -11.58
C TRP A 155 17.13 -48.65 -12.76
N ARG A 156 18.30 -48.36 -13.36
CA ARG A 156 18.79 -49.09 -14.54
C ARG A 156 19.39 -50.47 -14.27
N LYS A 157 19.57 -50.89 -13.01
CA LYS A 157 20.35 -52.10 -12.69
C LYS A 157 19.61 -53.44 -12.78
N ASN A 158 18.33 -53.47 -13.18
CA ASN A 158 17.49 -54.68 -13.06
C ASN A 158 17.10 -55.34 -14.41
N ILE A 159 17.73 -54.96 -15.54
CA ILE A 159 17.30 -55.38 -16.90
C ILE A 159 18.37 -56.20 -17.68
N GLU A 160 19.38 -56.80 -17.04
CA GLU A 160 20.41 -57.59 -17.77
C GLU A 160 20.53 -59.08 -17.41
N ASP A 161 19.52 -59.71 -16.79
CA ASP A 161 19.66 -61.11 -16.33
C ASP A 161 18.61 -62.11 -16.86
N LYS A 162 18.09 -61.91 -18.08
CA LYS A 162 17.36 -62.97 -18.80
C LYS A 162 17.71 -63.02 -20.29
N ALA A 163 18.94 -63.43 -20.58
CA ALA A 163 19.31 -63.94 -21.91
C ALA A 163 19.41 -65.48 -21.86
N ASP A 164 18.33 -66.10 -22.32
CA ASP A 164 18.18 -67.45 -22.87
C ASP A 164 19.45 -68.32 -22.98
N ARG A 165 19.59 -69.34 -22.11
CA ARG A 165 20.61 -70.40 -22.27
C ARG A 165 20.07 -71.49 -23.21
N LYS A 166 20.32 -71.36 -24.51
CA LYS A 166 20.10 -72.43 -25.50
C LYS A 166 20.99 -73.64 -25.19
N LYS A 167 20.39 -74.83 -25.15
CA LYS A 167 21.07 -76.15 -25.09
C LYS A 167 22.05 -76.27 -26.25
N MET A 168 23.30 -76.61 -25.95
CA MET A 168 24.23 -77.24 -26.90
C MET A 168 24.45 -78.67 -26.42
N PHE A 169 24.19 -79.62 -27.32
CA PHE A 169 24.41 -81.05 -27.13
C PHE A 169 25.79 -81.45 -27.70
N GLU A 170 26.39 -82.48 -27.08
CA GLU A 170 27.38 -83.45 -27.60
C GLU A 170 28.83 -82.95 -27.84
N THR A 171 29.91 -83.73 -27.71
CA THR A 171 30.14 -85.19 -27.58
C THR A 171 31.56 -85.46 -27.01
N SER A 172 31.72 -86.63 -26.38
CA SER A 172 32.94 -87.36 -25.97
C SER A 172 33.81 -86.84 -24.83
#